data_AF-A0A2K6N1L3-F1
#
_entry.id   AF-A0A2K6N1L3-F1
#
_cell.length_a   1.000
_cell.length_b   1.000
_cell.length_c   1.000
_cell.angle_alpha   90.00
_cell.angle_beta   90.00
_cell.angle_gamma   90.00
#
_symmetry.space_group_name_H-M   'P 1'
#
loop_
_entity.id
_entity.type
_entity.pdbx_description
1 polymer ?
#
loop_
_entity_poly.entity_id
_entity_poly.type
_entity_poly.pdbx_seq_one_letter_code
_entity_poly.pdbx_strand_id
1 'polypeptide(L)'
;MGDAPSPEEKLHLITRNLQVRLSNVTSPWMVRTLQIALGNRGLGPGLQLSPLPFLFREYTLDVYRLSSVVTQHDSKKAGAEVVKQVEHPLLSGLLYPGLQALDEEYLKVDAQFGGVDQRKIFTFAEKYLPALGYSKRVHLMNPMVPGLTGSKMSSSEEESKIDLLDRKEDVKKKLKKAFCEPGNVENNGVLSFIKHVLFPLKSEFVILRDEKWGGNKTYTAYTDLEKDFAAEVVHPGDLKNSVEVALNKLLDPIREKFNTPALKKLASAAYPDPSKQSKASRKGALPRIQNQRRSSHPGWISVWGKSSLWRSTQMQTACM
;
A
#
# COMPACT_ATOMS: atom_id res chain seq x y z
N MET A 1 27.26 34.21 21.35
CA MET A 1 26.03 34.28 20.53
C MET A 1 25.74 32.86 20.10
N GLY A 2 24.60 32.32 20.54
CA GLY A 2 24.36 30.89 20.65
C GLY A 2 24.39 30.16 19.32
N ASP A 3 25.04 28.99 19.33
CA ASP A 3 24.90 27.97 18.30
C ASP A 3 23.42 27.63 18.13
N ALA A 4 22.91 27.84 16.93
CA ALA A 4 21.60 27.32 16.55
C ALA A 4 21.62 25.80 16.70
N PRO A 5 20.62 25.17 17.33
CA PRO A 5 20.55 23.72 17.36
C PRO A 5 20.51 23.21 15.91
N SER A 6 21.44 22.31 15.57
CA SER A 6 21.39 21.59 14.29
C SER A 6 20.00 20.98 14.13
N PRO A 7 19.32 21.15 12.99
CA PRO A 7 18.00 20.57 12.81
C PRO A 7 18.10 19.05 13.00
N GLU A 8 17.44 18.54 14.03
CA GLU A 8 17.27 17.09 14.20
C GLU A 8 16.47 16.58 12.99
N GLU A 9 17.15 15.91 12.05
CA GLU A 9 16.50 15.25 10.93
C GLU A 9 15.58 14.14 11.46
N LYS A 10 14.28 14.42 11.55
CA LYS A 10 13.29 13.47 12.07
C LYS A 10 12.58 12.77 10.94
N LEU A 11 12.90 11.49 10.74
CA LEU A 11 12.12 10.60 9.87
C LEU A 11 10.96 9.99 10.64
N HIS A 12 9.74 10.40 10.31
CA HIS A 12 8.52 9.83 10.87
C HIS A 12 7.95 8.75 9.95
N LEU A 13 7.91 7.49 10.42
CA LEU A 13 7.18 6.42 9.74
C LEU A 13 5.77 6.30 10.30
N ILE A 14 4.76 6.49 9.45
CA ILE A 14 3.36 6.46 9.83
C ILE A 14 2.75 5.09 9.56
N THR A 15 2.22 4.45 10.59
CA THR A 15 1.31 3.32 10.42
C THR A 15 -0.11 3.84 10.23
N ARG A 16 -0.60 3.81 8.99
CA ARG A 16 -1.93 4.33 8.61
C ARG A 16 -3.08 3.39 8.99
N ASN A 17 -3.37 3.29 10.29
CA ASN A 17 -4.35 2.35 10.83
C ASN A 17 -5.78 2.64 10.33
N LEU A 18 -6.17 3.92 10.35
CA LEU A 18 -7.50 4.37 9.96
C LEU A 18 -7.65 4.41 8.44
N GLN A 19 -6.68 4.98 7.72
CA GLN A 19 -6.76 5.11 6.27
C GLN A 19 -6.81 3.74 5.58
N VAL A 20 -6.06 2.74 6.06
CA VAL A 20 -6.15 1.36 5.51
C VAL A 20 -7.52 0.72 5.76
N ARG A 21 -8.21 1.08 6.84
CA ARG A 21 -9.60 0.68 7.04
C ARG A 21 -10.54 1.41 6.06
N LEU A 22 -10.31 2.70 5.84
CA LEU A 22 -11.12 3.54 4.97
C LEU A 22 -10.97 3.20 3.48
N SER A 23 -9.82 2.64 3.07
CA SER A 23 -9.55 2.17 1.70
C SER A 23 -10.26 0.87 1.33
N ASN A 24 -11.30 0.49 2.07
CA ASN A 24 -12.19 -0.65 1.80
C ASN A 24 -11.50 -2.03 1.89
N VAL A 25 -10.59 -2.19 2.87
CA VAL A 25 -9.93 -3.47 3.14
C VAL A 25 -10.79 -4.31 4.09
N THR A 26 -11.00 -5.58 3.73
CA THR A 26 -11.86 -6.57 4.40
C THR A 26 -11.39 -6.98 5.80
N SER A 27 -10.20 -6.56 6.24
CA SER A 27 -9.64 -6.97 7.54
C SER A 27 -10.36 -6.30 8.73
N PRO A 28 -10.85 -7.07 9.71
CA PRO A 28 -11.40 -6.54 10.96
C PRO A 28 -10.40 -5.69 11.75
N TRP A 29 -10.88 -4.74 12.56
CA TRP A 29 -10.07 -3.83 13.38
C TRP A 29 -8.97 -4.54 14.18
N MET A 30 -9.32 -5.65 14.85
CA MET A 30 -8.40 -6.44 15.66
C MET A 30 -7.26 -7.04 14.82
N VAL A 31 -7.58 -7.61 13.66
CA VAL A 31 -6.60 -8.19 12.73
C VAL A 31 -5.64 -7.11 12.25
N ARG A 32 -6.17 -5.90 11.97
CA ARG A 32 -5.33 -4.80 11.50
C ARG A 32 -4.36 -4.33 12.57
N THR A 33 -4.81 -4.10 13.81
CA THR A 33 -3.94 -3.74 14.95
C THR A 33 -2.77 -4.73 15.09
N LEU A 34 -3.04 -6.02 14.90
CA LEU A 34 -2.02 -7.06 14.94
C LEU A 34 -1.05 -6.99 13.75
N GLN A 35 -1.53 -6.72 12.52
CA GLN A 35 -0.67 -6.52 11.34
C GLN A 35 0.28 -5.32 11.50
N ILE A 36 -0.18 -4.25 12.15
CA ILE A 36 0.62 -3.07 12.44
C ILE A 36 1.66 -3.38 13.52
N ALA A 37 1.24 -4.02 14.62
CA ALA A 37 2.16 -4.46 15.66
C ALA A 37 3.24 -5.39 15.10
N LEU A 38 2.88 -6.22 14.11
CA LEU A 38 3.80 -7.10 13.39
C LEU A 38 4.77 -6.29 12.51
N GLY A 39 4.26 -5.35 11.71
CA GLY A 39 5.07 -4.47 10.86
C GLY A 39 6.08 -3.64 11.67
N ASN A 40 5.63 -3.08 12.80
CA ASN A 40 6.48 -2.26 13.69
C ASN A 40 7.65 -3.04 14.27
N ARG A 41 7.45 -4.32 14.57
CA ARG A 41 8.51 -5.20 15.09
C ARG A 41 9.44 -5.74 14.00
N GLY A 42 9.09 -5.54 12.72
CA GLY A 42 9.95 -5.81 11.57
C GLY A 42 10.87 -4.64 11.18
N LEU A 43 10.69 -3.45 11.76
CA LEU A 43 11.52 -2.27 11.46
C LEU A 43 12.90 -2.38 12.14
N GLY A 44 13.94 -1.93 11.44
CA GLY A 44 15.31 -1.89 11.95
C GLY A 44 15.51 -0.85 13.07
N PRO A 45 16.63 -0.93 13.81
CA PRO A 45 16.96 0.07 14.83
C PRO A 45 17.08 1.46 14.20
N GLY A 46 16.37 2.46 14.75
CA GLY A 46 16.42 3.87 14.32
C GLY A 46 15.11 4.46 13.76
N LEU A 47 14.08 3.64 13.49
CA LEU A 47 12.77 4.15 13.09
C LEU A 47 11.85 4.33 14.32
N GLN A 48 11.47 5.58 14.60
CA GLN A 48 10.54 5.91 15.67
C GLN A 48 9.12 6.13 15.11
N LEU A 49 8.17 5.38 15.63
CA LEU A 49 6.75 5.60 15.33
C LEU A 49 6.24 6.82 16.10
N SER A 50 5.56 7.71 15.39
CA SER A 50 4.81 8.81 16.00
C SER A 50 3.43 8.34 16.48
N PRO A 51 2.94 8.86 17.62
CA PRO A 51 1.57 8.62 18.06
C PRO A 51 0.56 9.15 17.03
N LEU A 52 -0.55 8.43 16.89
CA LEU A 52 -1.59 8.72 15.90
C LEU A 52 -2.39 9.97 16.29
N PRO A 53 -2.48 11.01 15.44
CA PRO A 53 -3.24 12.23 15.75
C PRO A 53 -4.77 12.09 15.60
N PHE A 54 -5.26 10.96 15.08
CA PHE A 54 -6.62 10.82 14.53
C PHE A 54 -7.79 10.91 15.52
N LEU A 55 -7.55 10.94 16.84
CA LEU A 55 -8.61 11.09 17.85
C LEU A 55 -8.60 12.45 18.56
N PHE A 56 -7.75 13.39 18.13
CA PHE A 56 -7.79 14.73 18.70
C PHE A 56 -8.96 15.54 18.11
N ARG A 57 -9.59 16.32 18.99
CA ARG A 57 -10.71 17.21 18.65
C ARG A 57 -10.36 18.15 17.49
N GLU A 58 -9.14 18.67 17.49
CA GLU A 58 -8.62 19.59 16.47
C GLU A 58 -8.56 18.91 15.09
N TYR A 59 -7.99 17.71 15.02
CA TYR A 59 -7.90 16.93 13.79
C TYR A 59 -9.28 16.68 13.19
N THR A 60 -10.25 16.30 14.02
CA THR A 60 -11.62 16.04 13.58
C THR A 60 -12.31 17.32 13.07
N LEU A 61 -12.07 18.46 13.71
CA LEU A 61 -12.59 19.75 13.24
C LEU A 61 -12.00 20.12 11.88
N ASP A 62 -10.72 19.88 11.65
CA ASP A 62 -10.09 20.13 10.36
C ASP A 62 -10.57 19.18 9.27
N VAL A 63 -10.91 17.93 9.61
CA VAL A 63 -11.59 17.03 8.66
C VAL A 63 -12.93 17.63 8.21
N TYR A 64 -13.72 18.20 9.13
CA TYR A 64 -14.97 18.86 8.78
C TYR A 64 -14.74 20.14 7.95
N ARG A 65 -13.76 20.98 8.31
CA ARG A 65 -13.37 22.16 7.52
C ARG A 65 -12.91 21.79 6.12
N LEU A 66 -12.15 20.72 5.98
CA LEU A 66 -11.71 20.22 4.69
C LEU A 66 -12.90 19.69 3.87
N SER A 67 -13.84 19.00 4.53
CA SER A 67 -15.05 18.49 3.86
C SER A 67 -16.00 19.58 3.36
N SER A 68 -15.94 20.80 3.93
CA SER A 68 -16.77 21.92 3.47
C SER A 68 -16.20 22.63 2.24
N VAL A 69 -14.91 22.46 1.93
CA VAL A 69 -14.23 23.09 0.78
C VAL A 69 -13.90 22.11 -0.34
N VAL A 70 -13.72 20.83 -0.03
CA VAL A 70 -13.39 19.79 -1.01
C VAL A 70 -14.65 19.28 -1.70
N THR A 71 -14.63 19.26 -3.03
CA THR A 71 -15.73 18.66 -3.82
C THR A 71 -15.63 17.14 -3.85
N GLN A 72 -16.78 16.46 -3.96
CA GLN A 72 -16.83 15.00 -4.14
C GLN A 72 -16.02 14.54 -5.36
N HIS A 73 -16.07 15.33 -6.44
CA HIS A 73 -15.31 15.08 -7.66
C HIS A 73 -13.80 15.06 -7.39
N ASP A 74 -13.28 16.08 -6.70
CA ASP A 74 -11.85 16.19 -6.43
C ASP A 74 -11.38 15.11 -5.46
N SER A 75 -12.14 14.79 -4.41
CA SER A 75 -11.85 13.65 -3.52
C SER A 75 -11.78 12.33 -4.29
N LYS A 76 -12.76 12.06 -5.16
CA LYS A 76 -12.79 10.83 -5.97
C LYS A 76 -11.61 10.76 -6.93
N LYS A 77 -11.28 11.87 -7.58
CA LYS A 77 -10.14 11.97 -8.50
C LYS A 77 -8.81 11.76 -7.77
N ALA A 78 -8.64 12.36 -6.59
CA ALA A 78 -7.42 12.25 -5.79
C ALA A 78 -7.16 10.80 -5.34
N GLY A 79 -8.20 10.08 -4.92
CA GLY A 79 -8.10 8.69 -4.45
C GLY A 79 -8.10 7.62 -5.55
N ALA A 80 -8.20 7.98 -6.83
CA ALA A 80 -8.50 7.02 -7.91
C ALA A 80 -7.47 5.87 -8.07
N GLU A 81 -6.19 6.14 -7.81
CA GLU A 81 -5.10 5.15 -7.97
C GLU A 81 -4.72 4.44 -6.66
N VAL A 82 -5.22 4.93 -5.53
CA VAL A 82 -4.84 4.47 -4.18
C VAL A 82 -5.99 3.73 -3.48
N VAL A 83 -7.21 4.24 -3.62
CA VAL A 83 -8.41 3.62 -3.04
C VAL A 83 -8.93 2.55 -3.99
N LYS A 84 -9.32 1.40 -3.42
CA LYS A 84 -9.91 0.30 -4.18
C LYS A 84 -11.20 0.76 -4.87
N GLN A 85 -11.22 0.66 -6.20
CA GLN A 85 -12.40 0.97 -7.00
C GLN A 85 -13.41 -0.18 -6.90
N VAL A 86 -14.65 0.15 -6.53
CA VAL A 86 -15.77 -0.79 -6.41
C VAL A 86 -17.01 -0.17 -7.06
N GLU A 87 -17.95 -1.02 -7.48
CA GLU A 87 -19.18 -0.60 -8.18
C GLU A 87 -20.01 0.40 -7.37
N HIS A 88 -20.10 0.18 -6.06
CA HIS A 88 -20.78 1.08 -5.11
C HIS A 88 -19.75 1.63 -4.11
N PRO A 89 -19.06 2.75 -4.43
CA PRO A 89 -17.99 3.29 -3.60
C PRO A 89 -18.52 3.80 -2.26
N LEU A 90 -17.85 3.40 -1.18
CA LEU A 90 -18.16 3.87 0.16
C LEU A 90 -17.68 5.31 0.36
N LEU A 91 -18.37 6.06 1.23
CA LEU A 91 -17.98 7.41 1.63
C LEU A 91 -16.57 7.46 2.21
N SER A 92 -16.12 6.38 2.85
CA SER A 92 -14.77 6.27 3.40
C SER A 92 -13.67 6.51 2.37
N GLY A 93 -13.90 6.12 1.11
CA GLY A 93 -12.95 6.36 0.02
C GLY A 93 -12.78 7.84 -0.33
N LEU A 94 -13.82 8.65 -0.13
CA LEU A 94 -13.78 10.10 -0.39
C LEU A 94 -13.08 10.88 0.72
N LEU A 95 -13.10 10.35 1.96
CA LEU A 95 -12.41 10.95 3.10
C LEU A 95 -10.90 10.65 3.10
N TYR A 96 -10.48 9.56 2.46
CA TYR A 96 -9.10 9.08 2.49
C TYR A 96 -8.06 10.15 2.09
N PRO A 97 -8.19 10.85 0.94
CA PRO A 97 -7.18 11.83 0.53
C PRO A 97 -7.06 12.99 1.50
N GLY A 98 -8.20 13.42 2.09
CA GLY A 98 -8.22 14.51 3.06
C GLY A 98 -7.51 14.17 4.36
N LEU A 99 -7.69 12.94 4.85
CA LEU A 99 -6.98 12.47 6.03
C LEU A 99 -5.46 12.39 5.77
N GLN A 100 -5.05 11.89 4.60
CA GLN A 100 -3.64 11.83 4.24
C GLN A 100 -3.00 13.23 4.10
N ALA A 101 -3.75 14.22 3.61
CA ALA A 101 -3.27 15.60 3.55
C ALA A 101 -3.09 16.19 4.95
N LEU A 102 -4.06 16.01 5.85
CA LEU A 102 -3.98 16.53 7.23
C LEU A 102 -2.86 15.87 8.04
N ASP A 103 -2.46 14.64 7.72
CA ASP A 103 -1.30 13.99 8.34
C ASP A 103 -0.03 14.85 8.23
N GLU A 104 0.16 15.58 7.12
CA GLU A 104 1.33 16.43 6.91
C GLU A 104 1.42 17.58 7.94
N GLU A 105 0.27 18.18 8.27
CA GLU A 105 0.18 19.26 9.26
C GLU A 105 0.36 18.72 10.67
N TYR A 106 -0.39 17.69 11.04
CA TYR A 106 -0.43 17.20 12.42
C TYR A 106 0.84 16.46 12.83
N LEU A 107 1.60 15.95 11.87
CA LEU A 107 2.94 15.41 12.11
C LEU A 107 4.03 16.47 12.04
N LYS A 108 3.69 17.71 11.65
CA LYS A 108 4.60 18.87 11.55
C LYS A 108 5.81 18.53 10.67
N VAL A 109 5.55 17.97 9.49
CA VAL A 109 6.58 17.60 8.53
C VAL A 109 6.70 18.62 7.41
N ASP A 110 7.91 18.76 6.88
CA ASP A 110 8.21 19.59 5.72
C ASP A 110 8.01 18.85 4.39
N ALA A 111 8.10 17.52 4.43
CA ALA A 111 8.03 16.68 3.25
C ALA A 111 7.27 15.36 3.49
N GLN A 112 6.59 14.87 2.45
CA GLN A 112 5.98 13.54 2.40
C GLN A 112 6.65 12.70 1.30
N PHE A 113 7.07 11.49 1.65
CA PHE A 113 7.65 10.52 0.73
C PHE A 113 6.65 9.39 0.42
N GLY A 114 6.54 8.99 -0.85
CA GLY A 114 5.73 7.85 -1.26
C GLY A 114 5.86 7.49 -2.73
N GLY A 115 5.07 6.51 -3.18
CA GLY A 115 5.04 6.08 -4.58
C GLY A 115 4.53 7.15 -5.53
N VAL A 116 4.93 7.09 -6.80
CA VAL A 116 4.35 7.94 -7.85
C VAL A 116 2.83 7.72 -8.02
N ASP A 117 2.30 6.57 -7.58
CA ASP A 117 0.86 6.29 -7.53
C ASP A 117 0.11 7.12 -6.46
N GLN A 118 0.84 7.79 -5.55
CA GLN A 118 0.28 8.75 -4.60
C GLN A 118 0.24 10.18 -5.14
N ARG A 119 0.76 10.44 -6.36
CA ARG A 119 0.86 11.79 -6.96
C ARG A 119 -0.45 12.58 -6.87
N LYS A 120 -1.59 11.94 -7.16
CA LYS A 120 -2.90 12.62 -7.12
C LYS A 120 -3.29 13.07 -5.72
N ILE A 121 -2.90 12.31 -4.68
CA ILE A 121 -3.12 12.71 -3.28
C ILE A 121 -2.16 13.82 -2.89
N PHE A 122 -0.89 13.77 -3.32
CA PHE A 122 0.10 14.82 -3.06
C PHE A 122 -0.34 16.16 -3.65
N THR A 123 -0.74 16.18 -4.93
CA THR A 123 -1.27 17.40 -5.56
C THR A 123 -2.57 17.90 -4.93
N PHE A 124 -3.37 16.99 -4.36
CA PHE A 124 -4.57 17.34 -3.61
C PHE A 124 -4.20 18.04 -2.28
N ALA A 125 -3.20 17.54 -1.56
CA ALA A 125 -2.69 18.16 -0.33
C ALA A 125 -2.14 19.57 -0.61
N GLU A 126 -1.34 19.73 -1.65
CA GLU A 126 -0.81 21.04 -2.06
C GLU A 126 -1.91 22.06 -2.38
N LYS A 127 -3.03 21.61 -2.96
CA LYS A 127 -4.17 22.47 -3.30
C LYS A 127 -4.98 22.88 -2.07
N TYR A 128 -5.28 21.93 -1.17
CA TYR A 128 -6.29 22.12 -0.14
C TYR A 128 -5.74 22.45 1.25
N LEU A 129 -4.49 22.12 1.57
CA LEU A 129 -3.89 22.56 2.85
C LEU A 129 -3.84 24.09 2.99
N PRO A 130 -3.48 24.87 1.94
CA PRO A 130 -3.54 26.33 2.01
C PRO A 130 -4.94 26.89 2.25
N ALA A 131 -6.00 26.19 1.82
CA ALA A 131 -7.38 26.63 2.07
C ALA A 131 -7.77 26.56 3.56
N LEU A 132 -7.06 25.75 4.35
CA LEU A 132 -7.20 25.69 5.81
C LEU A 132 -6.19 26.61 6.53
N GLY A 133 -5.35 27.34 5.80
CA GLY A 133 -4.29 28.18 6.36
C GLY A 133 -2.98 27.44 6.64
N TYR A 134 -2.85 26.20 6.18
CA TYR A 134 -1.65 25.38 6.36
C TYR A 134 -0.66 25.52 5.21
N SER A 135 0.63 25.27 5.47
CA SER A 135 1.65 25.30 4.44
C SER A 135 1.49 24.13 3.45
N LYS A 136 1.96 24.33 2.21
CA LYS A 136 2.21 23.21 1.30
C LYS A 136 3.51 22.49 1.69
N ARG A 137 3.59 21.19 1.40
CA ARG A 137 4.74 20.35 1.72
C ARG A 137 5.49 19.92 0.47
N VAL A 138 6.74 19.51 0.65
CA VAL A 138 7.55 18.91 -0.41
C VAL A 138 7.13 17.46 -0.62
N HIS A 139 6.93 17.05 -1.86
CA HIS A 139 6.54 15.68 -2.20
C HIS A 139 7.65 14.94 -2.94
N LEU A 140 8.16 13.87 -2.32
CA LEU A 140 9.21 13.02 -2.88
C LEU A 140 8.61 11.71 -3.37
N MET A 141 8.72 11.43 -4.67
CA MET A 141 8.07 10.28 -5.30
C MET A 141 9.08 9.23 -5.78
N ASN A 142 9.00 8.00 -5.28
CA ASN A 142 9.77 6.88 -5.83
C ASN A 142 9.05 6.27 -7.05
N PRO A 143 9.82 5.76 -8.05
CA PRO A 143 9.24 5.10 -9.21
C PRO A 143 8.52 3.81 -8.80
N MET A 144 7.59 3.37 -9.64
CA MET A 144 6.95 2.07 -9.47
C MET A 144 7.97 0.97 -9.75
N VAL A 145 8.34 0.21 -8.72
CA VAL A 145 9.18 -0.99 -8.90
C VAL A 145 8.29 -2.11 -9.43
N PRO A 146 8.58 -2.68 -10.61
CA PRO A 146 7.86 -3.83 -11.12
C PRO A 146 7.92 -5.00 -10.13
N GLY A 147 6.82 -5.73 -10.01
CA GLY A 147 6.79 -6.99 -9.27
C GLY A 147 7.60 -8.07 -9.98
N LEU A 148 7.81 -9.18 -9.27
CA LEU A 148 8.63 -10.29 -9.77
C LEU A 148 8.05 -10.93 -11.03
N THR A 149 6.75 -10.84 -11.24
CA THR A 149 6.04 -11.34 -12.42
C THR A 149 6.01 -10.34 -13.59
N GLY A 150 6.64 -9.16 -13.46
CA GLY A 150 6.69 -8.14 -14.52
C GLY A 150 5.52 -7.15 -14.53
N SER A 151 4.50 -7.34 -13.68
CA SER A 151 3.38 -6.42 -13.48
C SER A 151 3.51 -5.62 -12.17
N LYS A 152 2.54 -4.74 -11.84
CA LYS A 152 2.53 -4.00 -10.56
C LYS A 152 2.52 -4.99 -9.39
N MET A 153 3.37 -4.75 -8.38
CA MET A 153 3.32 -5.53 -7.13
C MET A 153 1.92 -5.45 -6.51
N SER A 154 1.23 -6.59 -6.42
CA SER A 154 -0.11 -6.67 -5.84
C SER A 154 -0.04 -7.41 -4.51
N SER A 155 -0.50 -6.76 -3.43
CA SER A 155 -0.61 -7.43 -2.13
C SER A 155 -1.58 -8.61 -2.14
N SER A 156 -2.46 -8.69 -3.15
CA SER A 156 -3.54 -9.69 -3.26
C SER A 156 -3.14 -10.94 -4.04
N GLU A 157 -2.02 -10.92 -4.76
CA GLU A 157 -1.52 -12.06 -5.52
C GLU A 157 -0.30 -12.65 -4.84
N GLU A 158 -0.48 -13.76 -4.13
CA GLU A 158 0.57 -14.44 -3.35
C GLU A 158 1.79 -14.85 -4.19
N GLU A 159 1.60 -15.14 -5.48
CA GLU A 159 2.70 -15.50 -6.38
C GLU A 159 3.46 -14.29 -6.94
N SER A 160 2.89 -13.07 -6.87
CA SER A 160 3.48 -11.86 -7.46
C SER A 160 4.51 -11.16 -6.54
N LYS A 161 4.53 -11.52 -5.25
CA LYS A 161 5.33 -10.89 -4.19
C LYS A 161 6.12 -11.93 -3.39
N ILE A 162 7.33 -11.57 -2.95
CA ILE A 162 8.05 -12.30 -1.90
C ILE A 162 7.68 -11.68 -0.56
N ASP A 163 7.15 -12.49 0.35
CA ASP A 163 6.89 -12.06 1.72
C ASP A 163 8.21 -12.08 2.53
N LEU A 164 8.33 -11.18 3.50
CA LEU A 164 9.48 -11.10 4.40
C LEU A 164 9.66 -12.38 5.23
N LEU A 165 8.59 -13.16 5.40
CA LEU A 165 8.56 -14.41 6.15
C LEU A 165 8.51 -15.66 5.25
N ASP A 166 8.58 -15.52 3.92
CA ASP A 166 8.65 -16.66 3.00
C ASP A 166 9.86 -17.52 3.33
N ARG A 167 9.74 -18.85 3.22
CA ARG A 167 10.88 -19.76 3.42
C ARG A 167 11.84 -19.71 2.23
N LYS A 168 13.05 -20.27 2.40
CA LYS A 168 14.07 -20.29 1.34
C LYS A 168 13.54 -20.98 0.07
N GLU A 169 12.76 -22.04 0.23
CA GLU A 169 12.18 -22.81 -0.86
C GLU A 169 11.10 -22.01 -1.61
N ASP A 170 10.30 -21.24 -0.89
CA ASP A 170 9.25 -20.39 -1.47
C ASP A 170 9.84 -19.21 -2.25
N VAL A 171 10.87 -18.57 -1.69
CA VAL A 171 11.64 -17.53 -2.39
C VAL A 171 12.22 -18.06 -3.69
N LYS A 172 12.87 -19.24 -3.64
CA LYS A 172 13.42 -19.89 -4.83
C LYS A 172 12.35 -20.18 -5.89
N LYS A 173 11.20 -20.72 -5.45
CA LYS A 173 10.06 -21.02 -6.35
C LYS A 173 9.52 -19.76 -7.02
N LYS A 174 9.33 -18.68 -6.26
CA LYS A 174 8.84 -17.39 -6.76
C LYS A 174 9.83 -16.73 -7.71
N LEU A 175 11.13 -16.69 -7.38
CA LEU A 175 12.18 -16.17 -8.26
C LEU A 175 12.33 -16.99 -9.54
N LYS A 176 12.19 -18.31 -9.48
CA LYS A 176 12.24 -19.15 -10.68
C LYS A 176 11.12 -18.78 -11.66
N LYS A 177 9.91 -18.53 -11.14
CA LYS A 177 8.75 -18.06 -11.92
C LYS A 177 8.82 -16.60 -12.36
N ALA A 178 9.72 -15.80 -11.79
CA ALA A 178 9.83 -14.38 -12.12
C ALA A 178 10.12 -14.18 -13.62
N PHE A 179 9.51 -13.16 -14.22
CA PHE A 179 9.78 -12.83 -15.62
C PHE A 179 11.17 -12.20 -15.73
N CYS A 180 12.03 -12.78 -16.57
CA CYS A 180 13.40 -12.31 -16.79
C CYS A 180 13.86 -12.84 -18.16
N GLU A 181 13.62 -12.05 -19.18
CA GLU A 181 13.99 -12.35 -20.57
C GLU A 181 15.47 -11.99 -20.80
N PRO A 182 16.25 -12.81 -21.53
CA PRO A 182 17.64 -12.48 -21.87
C PRO A 182 17.74 -11.14 -22.62
N GLY A 183 18.73 -10.30 -22.29
CA GLY A 183 18.93 -9.01 -22.96
C GLY A 183 17.92 -7.91 -22.57
N ASN A 184 16.77 -8.29 -21.99
CA ASN A 184 15.72 -7.35 -21.67
C ASN A 184 15.97 -6.61 -20.35
N VAL A 185 16.44 -5.36 -20.47
CA VAL A 185 16.64 -4.44 -19.35
C VAL A 185 15.38 -3.63 -19.01
N GLU A 186 14.45 -3.51 -19.96
CA GLU A 186 13.21 -2.76 -19.83
C GLU A 186 12.11 -3.65 -19.21
N ASN A 187 11.43 -3.17 -18.16
CA ASN A 187 10.40 -3.95 -17.45
C ASN A 187 10.89 -5.26 -16.80
N ASN A 188 12.16 -5.35 -16.45
CA ASN A 188 12.72 -6.51 -15.76
C ASN A 188 12.63 -6.33 -14.23
N GLY A 189 11.70 -7.07 -13.60
CA GLY A 189 11.48 -6.99 -12.14
C GLY A 189 12.68 -7.45 -11.31
N VAL A 190 13.50 -8.38 -11.84
CA VAL A 190 14.71 -8.88 -11.15
C VAL A 190 15.80 -7.80 -11.15
N LEU A 191 16.06 -7.17 -12.31
CA LEU A 191 16.99 -6.04 -12.41
C LEU A 191 16.54 -4.83 -11.60
N SER A 192 15.22 -4.54 -11.61
CA SER A 192 14.64 -3.45 -10.83
C SER A 192 14.83 -3.66 -9.33
N PHE A 193 14.68 -4.90 -8.85
CA PHE A 193 14.92 -5.26 -7.46
C PHE A 193 16.40 -5.08 -7.07
N ILE A 194 17.32 -5.45 -7.96
CA ILE A 194 18.74 -5.20 -7.75
C ILE A 194 18.99 -3.69 -7.64
N LYS A 195 18.53 -2.90 -8.62
CA LYS A 195 18.73 -1.44 -8.69
C LYS A 195 18.26 -0.70 -7.44
N HIS A 196 17.04 -1.01 -6.98
CA HIS A 196 16.36 -0.24 -5.95
C HIS A 196 16.52 -0.81 -4.53
N VAL A 197 16.88 -2.09 -4.38
CA VAL A 197 16.96 -2.75 -3.07
C VAL A 197 18.36 -3.28 -2.79
N LEU A 198 18.89 -4.18 -3.62
CA LEU A 198 20.14 -4.88 -3.29
C LEU A 198 21.38 -4.01 -3.46
N PHE A 199 21.41 -3.20 -4.52
CA PHE A 199 22.53 -2.34 -4.85
C PHE A 199 22.75 -1.22 -3.80
N PRO A 200 21.71 -0.47 -3.39
CA PRO A 200 21.89 0.60 -2.39
C PRO A 200 22.32 0.11 -1.00
N LEU A 201 22.10 -1.17 -0.68
CA LEU A 201 22.48 -1.73 0.63
C LEU A 201 23.98 -1.93 0.80
N LYS A 202 24.72 -2.20 -0.29
CA LYS A 202 26.16 -2.49 -0.24
C LYS A 202 26.99 -1.67 -1.22
N SER A 203 26.36 -0.88 -2.09
CA SER A 203 26.99 -0.18 -3.22
C SER A 203 27.72 -1.10 -4.21
N GLU A 204 27.46 -2.41 -4.13
CA GLU A 204 27.98 -3.42 -5.05
C GLU A 204 26.99 -4.59 -5.16
N PHE A 205 27.08 -5.33 -6.26
CA PHE A 205 26.32 -6.56 -6.46
C PHE A 205 27.18 -7.65 -7.10
N VAL A 206 27.10 -8.87 -6.56
CA VAL A 206 27.89 -10.01 -7.04
C VAL A 206 27.01 -10.92 -7.87
N ILE A 207 27.38 -11.12 -9.14
CA ILE A 207 26.79 -12.16 -9.99
C ILE A 207 27.56 -13.46 -9.78
N LEU A 208 26.80 -14.50 -9.42
CA LEU A 208 27.25 -15.88 -9.30
C LEU A 208 27.11 -16.56 -10.65
N ARG A 209 28.23 -16.97 -11.25
CA ARG A 209 28.26 -17.57 -12.58
C ARG A 209 29.41 -18.57 -12.67
N ASP A 210 29.19 -19.65 -13.42
CA ASP A 210 30.18 -20.72 -13.58
C ASP A 210 31.47 -20.21 -14.26
N GLU A 211 32.61 -20.84 -13.92
CA GLU A 211 33.92 -20.49 -14.51
C GLU A 211 33.92 -20.59 -16.04
N LYS A 212 33.15 -21.53 -16.61
CA LYS A 212 32.97 -21.68 -18.06
C LYS A 212 32.50 -20.39 -18.75
N TRP A 213 31.74 -19.56 -18.05
CA TRP A 213 31.17 -18.32 -18.57
C TRP A 213 31.91 -17.08 -18.04
N GLY A 214 33.11 -17.25 -17.47
CA GLY A 214 33.94 -16.16 -16.95
C GLY A 214 33.84 -15.95 -15.44
N GLY A 215 33.20 -16.87 -14.70
CA GLY A 215 33.18 -16.88 -13.24
C GLY A 215 32.36 -15.76 -12.62
N ASN A 216 32.44 -15.67 -11.28
CA ASN A 216 31.77 -14.64 -10.49
C ASN A 216 32.32 -13.26 -10.82
N LYS A 217 31.42 -12.27 -10.92
CA LYS A 217 31.79 -10.87 -11.19
C LYS A 217 31.09 -9.94 -10.20
N THR A 218 31.83 -9.03 -9.61
CA THR A 218 31.32 -7.98 -8.73
C THR A 218 31.15 -6.69 -9.52
N TYR A 219 29.98 -6.09 -9.45
CA TYR A 219 29.63 -4.83 -10.10
C TYR A 219 29.55 -3.72 -9.05
N THR A 220 30.34 -2.67 -9.22
CA THR A 220 30.36 -1.47 -8.36
C THR A 220 29.52 -0.32 -8.93
N ALA A 221 29.06 -0.43 -10.18
CA ALA A 221 28.03 0.42 -10.76
C ALA A 221 26.89 -0.42 -11.35
N TYR A 222 25.64 -0.03 -11.09
CA TYR A 222 24.46 -0.73 -11.63
C TYR A 222 24.44 -0.71 -13.17
N THR A 223 24.89 0.39 -13.76
CA THR A 223 24.95 0.58 -15.22
C THR A 223 25.85 -0.44 -15.91
N ASP A 224 26.88 -0.95 -15.24
CA ASP A 224 27.76 -1.98 -15.80
C ASP A 224 27.08 -3.35 -15.80
N LEU A 225 26.30 -3.66 -14.76
CA LEU A 225 25.46 -4.87 -14.72
C LEU A 225 24.37 -4.81 -15.80
N GLU A 226 23.73 -3.66 -15.96
CA GLU A 226 22.69 -3.45 -16.98
C GLU A 226 23.22 -3.64 -18.40
N LYS A 227 24.41 -3.08 -18.70
CA LYS A 227 25.10 -3.30 -19.99
C LYS A 227 25.43 -4.77 -20.23
N ASP A 228 25.97 -5.46 -19.22
CA ASP A 228 26.34 -6.87 -19.34
C ASP A 228 25.11 -7.78 -19.47
N PHE A 229 23.99 -7.42 -18.84
CA PHE A 229 22.73 -8.13 -19.04
C PHE A 229 22.16 -7.88 -20.45
N ALA A 230 22.20 -6.63 -20.94
CA ALA A 230 21.77 -6.27 -22.29
C ALA A 230 22.62 -6.95 -23.38
N ALA A 231 23.91 -7.14 -23.13
CA ALA A 231 24.83 -7.87 -24.00
C ALA A 231 24.70 -9.41 -23.88
N GLU A 232 23.73 -9.90 -23.10
CA GLU A 232 23.47 -11.33 -22.86
C GLU A 232 24.64 -12.11 -22.27
N VAL A 233 25.66 -11.44 -21.72
CA VAL A 233 26.78 -12.10 -21.04
C VAL A 233 26.39 -12.57 -19.63
N VAL A 234 25.36 -11.97 -19.03
CA VAL A 234 24.74 -12.43 -17.79
C VAL A 234 23.44 -13.14 -18.11
N HIS A 235 23.39 -14.46 -17.87
CA HIS A 235 22.18 -15.23 -18.10
C HIS A 235 21.09 -14.93 -17.05
N PRO A 236 19.80 -14.98 -17.42
CA PRO A 236 18.70 -14.81 -16.47
C PRO A 236 18.72 -15.77 -15.28
N GLY A 237 19.20 -17.01 -15.48
CA GLY A 237 19.34 -18.01 -14.42
C GLY A 237 20.35 -17.58 -13.36
N ASP A 238 21.53 -17.11 -13.79
CA ASP A 238 22.60 -16.62 -12.93
C ASP A 238 22.16 -15.37 -12.17
N LEU A 239 21.48 -14.44 -12.87
CA LEU A 239 20.92 -13.24 -12.25
C LEU A 239 19.91 -13.59 -11.13
N LYS A 240 18.97 -14.50 -11.41
CA LYS A 240 17.98 -14.96 -10.42
C LYS A 240 18.64 -15.65 -9.23
N ASN A 241 19.64 -16.51 -9.48
CA ASN A 241 20.37 -17.21 -8.42
C ASN A 241 21.14 -16.23 -7.53
N SER A 242 21.78 -15.23 -8.14
CA SER A 242 22.50 -14.17 -7.42
C SER A 242 21.55 -13.37 -6.52
N VAL A 243 20.37 -13.02 -7.03
CA VAL A 243 19.30 -12.36 -6.25
C VAL A 243 18.78 -13.26 -5.15
N GLU A 244 18.56 -14.55 -5.40
CA GLU A 244 18.11 -15.52 -4.39
C GLU A 244 19.07 -15.58 -3.20
N VAL A 245 20.38 -15.67 -3.46
CA VAL A 245 21.40 -15.74 -2.41
C VAL A 245 21.45 -14.43 -1.62
N ALA A 246 21.45 -13.28 -2.30
CA ALA A 246 21.49 -11.97 -1.66
C ALA A 246 20.22 -11.72 -0.83
N LEU A 247 19.05 -12.05 -1.37
CA LEU A 247 17.76 -11.87 -0.71
C LEU A 247 17.62 -12.77 0.53
N ASN A 248 18.00 -14.04 0.44
CA ASN A 248 17.96 -14.92 1.61
C ASN A 248 18.87 -14.43 2.75
N LYS A 249 20.04 -13.87 2.44
CA LYS A 249 20.90 -13.24 3.46
C LYS A 249 20.21 -12.06 4.16
N LEU A 250 19.36 -11.31 3.47
CA LEU A 250 18.58 -10.22 4.06
C LEU A 250 17.38 -10.72 4.88
N LEU A 251 16.72 -11.79 4.42
CA LEU A 251 15.52 -12.33 5.06
C LEU A 251 15.82 -13.22 6.27
N ASP A 252 16.97 -13.91 6.31
CA ASP A 252 17.35 -14.82 7.39
C ASP A 252 17.28 -14.20 8.79
N PRO A 253 17.85 -13.01 9.09
CA PRO A 253 17.72 -12.39 10.41
C PRO A 253 16.27 -11.98 10.75
N ILE A 254 15.44 -11.68 9.75
CA ILE A 254 14.02 -11.36 9.94
C ILE A 254 13.26 -12.64 10.32
N ARG A 255 13.47 -13.72 9.57
CA ARG A 255 12.88 -15.04 9.84
C ARG A 255 13.24 -15.53 11.23
N GLU A 256 14.50 -15.38 11.65
CA GLU A 256 14.97 -15.77 12.97
C GLU A 256 14.27 -14.98 14.08
N LYS A 257 14.19 -13.64 13.97
CA LYS A 257 13.46 -12.81 14.94
C LYS A 257 12.00 -13.26 15.06
N PHE A 258 11.34 -13.49 13.94
CA PHE A 258 9.94 -13.90 13.88
C PHE A 258 9.70 -15.36 14.27
N ASN A 259 10.75 -16.15 14.47
CA ASN A 259 10.66 -17.55 14.91
C ASN A 259 10.30 -17.68 16.40
N THR A 260 10.36 -16.59 17.17
CA THR A 260 10.00 -16.55 18.59
C THR A 260 8.51 -16.84 18.81
N PRO A 261 8.11 -17.55 19.90
CA PRO A 261 6.71 -17.93 20.14
C PRO A 261 5.74 -16.75 20.14
N ALA A 262 6.15 -15.60 20.69
CA ALA A 262 5.35 -14.39 20.73
C ALA A 262 5.07 -13.83 19.32
N LEU A 263 6.10 -13.74 18.47
CA LEU A 263 5.96 -13.19 17.12
C LEU A 263 5.27 -14.15 16.16
N LYS A 264 5.47 -15.47 16.29
CA LYS A 264 4.68 -16.48 15.56
C LYS A 264 3.19 -16.35 15.86
N LYS A 265 2.83 -16.25 17.15
CA LYS A 265 1.44 -16.08 17.57
C LYS A 265 0.86 -14.78 16.99
N LEU A 266 1.62 -13.68 17.07
CA LEU A 266 1.23 -12.39 16.49
C LEU A 266 1.01 -12.48 14.98
N ALA A 267 1.94 -13.09 14.23
CA ALA A 267 1.85 -13.26 12.78
C ALA A 267 0.61 -14.09 12.38
N SER A 268 0.38 -15.21 13.06
CA SER A 268 -0.78 -16.07 12.79
C SER A 268 -2.13 -15.40 13.11
N ALA A 269 -2.15 -14.49 14.09
CA ALA A 269 -3.35 -13.75 14.46
C ALA A 269 -3.58 -12.54 13.53
N ALA A 270 -2.50 -11.94 13.02
CA ALA A 270 -2.51 -10.84 12.06
C ALA A 270 -2.89 -11.29 10.63
N TYR A 271 -2.52 -12.51 10.24
CA TYR A 271 -2.85 -13.11 8.95
C TYR A 271 -3.46 -14.51 9.16
N PRO A 272 -4.72 -14.59 9.61
CA PRO A 272 -5.39 -15.87 9.83
C PRO A 272 -5.62 -16.59 8.51
N ASP A 273 -5.29 -17.89 8.50
CA ASP A 273 -5.42 -18.75 7.33
C ASP A 273 -6.87 -18.76 6.80
N PRO A 274 -7.11 -18.42 5.51
CA PRO A 274 -8.44 -18.34 4.93
C PRO A 274 -9.20 -19.69 4.98
N SER A 275 -8.48 -20.82 5.04
CA SER A 275 -9.09 -22.15 5.20
C SER A 275 -9.85 -22.30 6.52
N LYS A 276 -9.44 -21.60 7.59
CA LYS A 276 -10.07 -21.63 8.92
C LYS A 276 -11.24 -20.64 9.06
N GLN A 277 -11.32 -19.62 8.21
CA GLN A 277 -12.41 -18.63 8.24
C GLN A 277 -13.76 -19.20 7.77
N SER A 278 -13.74 -20.18 6.85
CA SER A 278 -14.94 -20.85 6.34
C SER A 278 -15.76 -21.61 7.40
N LYS A 279 -15.12 -22.02 8.51
CA LYS A 279 -15.78 -22.74 9.61
C LYS A 279 -16.41 -21.82 10.66
N ALA A 280 -15.91 -20.59 10.82
CA ALA A 280 -16.42 -19.64 11.81
C ALA A 280 -17.68 -18.89 11.32
N SER A 281 -17.77 -18.60 10.02
CA SER A 281 -18.92 -17.89 9.43
C SER A 281 -20.22 -18.71 9.39
N ARG A 282 -20.14 -20.05 9.56
CA ARG A 282 -21.34 -20.93 9.64
C ARG A 282 -22.04 -20.93 11.00
N LYS A 283 -21.42 -20.42 12.07
CA LYS A 283 -21.99 -20.47 13.44
C LYS A 283 -22.65 -19.16 13.91
N GLY A 284 -22.63 -18.10 13.11
CA GLY A 284 -23.17 -16.78 13.50
C GLY A 284 -24.11 -16.13 12.49
N ALA A 285 -24.61 -16.87 11.50
CA ALA A 285 -25.59 -16.33 10.56
C ALA A 285 -27.00 -16.44 11.14
N LEU A 286 -27.65 -15.29 11.38
CA LEU A 286 -29.11 -15.19 11.58
C LEU A 286 -29.85 -15.89 10.43
N PRO A 287 -31.00 -16.54 10.69
CA PRO A 287 -31.69 -17.33 9.67
C PRO A 287 -32.13 -16.45 8.50
N ARG A 288 -31.70 -16.84 7.31
CA ARG A 288 -32.11 -16.29 6.02
C ARG A 288 -33.62 -16.49 5.86
N ILE A 289 -34.37 -15.39 5.81
CA ILE A 289 -35.80 -15.40 5.46
C ILE A 289 -35.94 -16.08 4.08
N GLN A 290 -36.64 -17.20 4.05
CA GLN A 290 -36.99 -17.90 2.81
C GLN A 290 -38.06 -17.08 2.08
N ASN A 291 -37.68 -16.48 0.95
CA ASN A 291 -38.65 -15.91 0.03
C ASN A 291 -39.53 -17.05 -0.53
N GLN A 292 -40.83 -16.94 -0.31
CA GLN A 292 -41.83 -17.86 -0.80
C GLN A 292 -41.80 -17.97 -2.33
N ARG A 293 -42.10 -19.19 -2.79
CA ARG A 293 -42.10 -19.65 -4.17
C ARG A 293 -42.96 -18.75 -5.06
N ARG A 294 -42.42 -18.42 -6.24
CA ARG A 294 -43.22 -18.06 -7.42
C ARG A 294 -44.12 -19.23 -7.78
N SER A 295 -45.43 -19.01 -7.77
CA SER A 295 -46.39 -19.78 -8.55
C SER A 295 -46.95 -18.89 -9.66
N SER A 296 -47.06 -19.50 -10.82
CA SER A 296 -47.40 -18.96 -12.13
C SER A 296 -48.91 -18.80 -12.33
N HIS A 297 -49.32 -17.75 -13.07
CA HIS A 297 -50.33 -17.68 -14.14
C HIS A 297 -51.06 -16.32 -14.24
N PRO A 298 -51.66 -15.98 -15.41
CA PRO A 298 -51.55 -14.67 -16.04
C PRO A 298 -52.85 -13.86 -16.09
N GLY A 299 -52.74 -12.59 -16.49
CA GLY A 299 -53.81 -11.85 -17.16
C GLY A 299 -54.15 -10.49 -16.55
N TRP A 300 -54.65 -9.61 -17.43
CA TRP A 300 -55.37 -8.34 -17.19
C TRP A 300 -54.55 -7.02 -17.24
N ILE A 301 -54.31 -6.56 -18.49
CA ILE A 301 -54.93 -5.40 -19.14
C ILE A 301 -55.08 -4.07 -18.33
N SER A 302 -54.43 -3.01 -18.86
CA SER A 302 -54.86 -1.58 -18.91
C SER A 302 -54.81 -0.78 -17.58
N VAL A 303 -54.71 0.55 -17.48
CA VAL A 303 -54.61 1.72 -18.38
C VAL A 303 -54.47 2.95 -17.43
N TRP A 304 -53.66 3.96 -17.81
CA TRP A 304 -53.68 5.38 -17.35
C TRP A 304 -53.27 5.66 -15.89
N GLY A 305 -52.69 6.81 -15.51
CA GLY A 305 -52.54 8.08 -16.21
C GLY A 305 -51.65 9.07 -15.44
N LYS A 306 -51.41 10.20 -16.11
CA LYS A 306 -50.62 11.38 -15.74
C LYS A 306 -51.12 12.10 -14.47
N SER A 307 -50.23 12.83 -13.79
CA SER A 307 -50.36 14.23 -13.28
C SER A 307 -49.33 14.46 -12.15
N SER A 308 -48.27 15.24 -12.37
CA SER A 308 -48.14 16.71 -12.27
C SER A 308 -47.99 17.26 -10.85
N LEU A 309 -46.88 18.00 -10.66
CA LEU A 309 -46.66 19.16 -9.78
C LEU A 309 -47.12 19.09 -8.31
N TRP A 310 -46.21 19.41 -7.37
CA TRP A 310 -46.21 20.70 -6.66
C TRP A 310 -44.91 20.84 -5.83
N ARG A 311 -44.41 22.08 -5.78
CA ARG A 311 -43.23 22.54 -5.04
C ARG A 311 -43.52 22.60 -3.53
N SER A 312 -42.50 22.47 -2.69
CA SER A 312 -42.44 23.25 -1.45
C SER A 312 -41.01 23.77 -1.21
N THR A 313 -40.97 25.10 -1.07
CA THR A 313 -39.85 25.95 -0.68
C THR A 313 -39.77 25.97 0.85
N GLN A 314 -38.57 26.00 1.44
CA GLN A 314 -38.40 26.48 2.81
C GLN A 314 -37.10 27.29 2.94
N MET A 315 -37.26 28.62 2.90
CA MET A 315 -36.37 29.60 3.53
C MET A 315 -36.77 29.71 5.00
N GLN A 316 -35.78 29.76 5.91
CA GLN A 316 -35.96 30.40 7.21
C GLN A 316 -34.74 31.28 7.50
N THR A 317 -35.04 32.58 7.63
CA THR A 317 -34.19 33.63 8.20
C THR A 317 -34.83 34.01 9.53
N ALA A 318 -34.02 34.31 10.55
CA ALA A 318 -34.49 35.04 11.72
C ALA A 318 -33.40 36.04 12.14
N CYS A 319 -33.76 37.32 12.12
CA CYS A 319 -33.03 38.42 12.74
C CYS A 319 -33.33 38.46 14.25
N MET A 320 -32.30 38.69 15.07
CA MET A 320 -32.06 39.95 15.78
C MET A 320 -30.57 40.02 16.12
#